data_AF-A0A495JI30-F1
#
_entry.id   AF-A0A495JI30-F1
#
_cell.length_a   1.000
_cell.length_b   1.000
_cell.length_c   1.000
_cell.angle_alpha   90.00
_cell.angle_beta   90.00
_cell.angle_gamma   90.00
#
_symmetry.space_group_name_H-M   'P 1'
#
loop_
_entity.id
_entity.type
_entity.pdbx_description
1 polymer ?
#
loop_
_entity_poly.entity_id
_entity_poly.type
_entity_poly.pdbx_seq_one_letter_code
_entity_poly.pdbx_strand_id
1 'polypeptide(L)' 'MSQPDSVAGTWRKSTRCESQKCVEVAEVTAGMAVRNSTDPERHVVFPATAWQAFVDTVRLGEFDRG' A
#
# COMPACT_ATOMS: atom_id res chain seq x y z
N MET A 1 25.23 0.16 9.24
CA MET A 1 24.31 0.63 8.19
C MET A 1 22.92 0.54 8.81
N SER A 2 22.42 1.66 9.35
CA SER A 2 21.12 1.69 10.01
C SER A 2 20.05 1.63 8.94
N GLN A 3 19.25 0.56 8.95
CA GLN A 3 18.12 0.41 8.05
C GLN A 3 17.12 1.56 8.31
N PRO A 4 16.60 2.19 7.24
CA PRO A 4 15.59 3.25 7.36
C PRO A 4 14.36 2.66 8.03
N ASP A 5 13.60 3.50 8.75
CA ASP A 5 12.33 3.22 9.41
C ASP A 5 11.51 2.14 8.72
N SER A 6 11.83 0.89 9.06
CA SER A 6 11.25 -0.26 8.44
C SER A 6 9.91 -0.39 9.10
N VAL A 7 8.89 0.07 8.38
CA VAL A 7 7.51 -0.28 8.66
C VAL A 7 7.47 -1.77 9.00
N ALA A 8 7.24 -2.09 10.27
CA ALA A 8 7.23 -3.45 10.77
C ALA A 8 5.94 -4.14 10.31
N GLY A 9 5.93 -4.56 9.05
CA GLY A 9 4.77 -5.18 8.41
C GLY A 9 5.21 -6.08 7.26
N THR A 10 4.50 -7.18 7.08
CA THR A 10 4.74 -8.09 5.96
C THR A 10 4.19 -7.46 4.68
N TRP A 11 5.07 -6.98 3.82
CA TRP A 11 4.71 -6.37 2.54
C TRP A 11 4.11 -7.39 1.57
N ARG A 12 2.94 -7.06 1.03
CA ARG A 12 2.20 -7.84 0.04
C ARG A 12 2.21 -7.09 -1.29
N LYS A 13 2.78 -7.71 -2.32
CA LYS A 13 2.81 -7.17 -3.68
C LYS A 13 1.51 -7.48 -4.41
N SER A 14 1.05 -6.54 -5.24
CA SER A 14 -0.11 -6.75 -6.12
C SER A 14 0.13 -7.91 -7.09
N THR A 15 -0.83 -8.84 -7.17
CA THR A 15 -0.77 -10.00 -8.09
C THR A 15 -0.99 -9.64 -9.55
N ARG A 16 -1.56 -8.46 -9.83
CA ARG A 16 -1.79 -7.96 -11.20
C ARG A 16 -0.59 -7.23 -11.79
N CYS A 17 0.49 -7.08 -11.03
CA CYS A 17 1.68 -6.39 -11.48
C CYS A 17 2.69 -7.38 -12.07
N GLU A 18 2.90 -7.31 -13.38
CA GLU A 18 3.89 -8.12 -14.11
C GLU A 18 5.19 -7.33 -14.38
N SER A 19 5.25 -6.07 -13.96
CA SER A 19 6.35 -5.14 -14.25
C SER A 19 7.11 -4.73 -12.98
N GLN A 20 8.12 -3.86 -13.12
CA GLN A 20 8.98 -3.49 -11.99
C GLN A 20 8.37 -2.46 -11.02
N LYS A 21 7.31 -1.74 -11.40
CA LYS A 21 6.69 -0.64 -10.63
C LYS A 21 5.40 -1.06 -9.95
N CYS A 22 5.47 -2.06 -9.09
CA CYS A 22 4.32 -2.63 -8.42
C CYS A 22 3.92 -1.83 -7.18
N VAL A 23 2.62 -1.79 -6.93
CA VAL A 23 2.10 -1.36 -5.63
C VAL A 23 2.30 -2.50 -4.63
N GLU A 24 2.87 -2.17 -3.48
CA GLU A 24 2.98 -3.04 -2.32
C GLU A 24 2.28 -2.40 -1.13
N VAL A 25 1.65 -3.23 -0.30
CA VAL A 25 0.91 -2.78 0.87
C VAL A 25 1.30 -3.60 2.10
N ALA A 26 1.31 -2.99 3.28
CA ALA A 26 1.56 -3.68 4.55
C ALA A 26 0.64 -3.16 5.65
N GLU A 27 0.14 -4.07 6.48
CA GLU A 27 -0.57 -3.71 7.71
C GLU A 27 0.44 -3.29 8.78
N VAL A 28 0.13 -2.19 9.47
CA VAL A 28 1.00 -1.53 10.44
C VAL A 28 0.19 -1.02 11.61
N THR A 29 0.83 -0.70 12.73
CA THR A 29 0.12 -0.20 13.92
C THR A 29 -0.74 1.04 13.64
N ALA A 30 -0.28 1.94 12.77
CA ALA A 30 -0.99 3.16 12.39
C ALA A 30 -2.07 2.97 11.30
N GLY A 31 -2.20 1.77 10.71
CA GLY A 31 -3.16 1.48 9.63
C GLY A 31 -2.54 0.70 8.48
N MET A 32 -2.60 1.26 7.27
CA MET A 32 -2.06 0.61 6.05
C MET A 32 -0.95 1.45 5.43
N ALA A 33 0.23 0.86 5.28
CA ALA A 33 1.31 1.45 4.51
C ALA A 33 1.22 1.04 3.04
N VAL A 34 1.47 1.98 2.13
CA VAL A 34 1.48 1.78 0.68
C VAL A 34 2.79 2.32 0.12
N ARG A 35 3.43 1.56 -0.76
CA ARG A 35 4.67 1.97 -1.44
C ARG A 35 4.77 1.43 -2.86
N ASN A 36 5.77 1.92 -3.58
CA ASN A 36 6.19 1.37 -4.86
C ASN A 36 7.34 0.37 -4.65
N SER A 37 7.30 -0.79 -5.31
CA SER A 37 8.35 -1.80 -5.22
C SER A 37 9.73 -1.32 -5.71
N THR A 38 9.79 -0.29 -6.57
CA THR A 38 11.07 0.31 -6.98
C THR A 38 11.65 1.31 -5.98
N ASP A 39 10.87 1.72 -4.97
CA ASP A 39 11.27 2.74 -4.01
C ASP A 39 10.82 2.34 -2.59
N PRO A 40 11.38 1.25 -2.03
CA PRO A 40 10.86 0.61 -0.83
C PRO A 40 10.99 1.46 0.45
N GLU A 41 11.86 2.48 0.43
CA GLU A 41 12.08 3.41 1.54
C GLU A 41 10.95 4.46 1.63
N ARG A 42 10.34 4.82 0.50
CA ARG A 42 9.27 5.82 0.47
C ARG A 42 7.92 5.15 0.51
N HIS A 43 7.19 5.40 1.58
CA HIS A 43 5.85 4.88 1.79
C HIS A 43 4.95 5.98 2.36
N VAL A 44 3.65 5.81 2.16
CA VAL A 44 2.61 6.62 2.80
C VAL A 44 1.78 5.72 3.70
N VAL A 45 1.39 6.22 4.86
CA VAL A 45 0.55 5.48 5.81
C VAL A 45 -0.83 6.10 5.86
N PHE A 46 -1.84 5.28 5.63
CA PHE A 46 -3.24 5.65 5.77
C PHE A 46 -3.78 5.12 7.10
N PRO A 47 -4.54 5.92 7.86
CA PRO A 47 -5.31 5.40 9.00
C PRO A 47 -6.21 4.25 8.57
N ALA A 48 -6.41 3.27 9.46
CA ALA A 48 -7.21 2.07 9.15
C ALA A 48 -8.61 2.40 8.60
N THR A 49 -9.29 3.39 9.21
CA THR A 49 -10.63 3.83 8.79
C THR A 49 -10.65 4.42 7.37
N ALA A 50 -9.65 5.22 7.03
CA ALA A 50 -9.51 5.80 5.69
C ALA A 50 -9.20 4.73 4.65
N TRP A 51 -8.33 3.76 4.99
CA TRP A 51 -8.03 2.63 4.12
C TRP A 51 -9.27 1.77 3.85
N GLN A 52 -10.06 1.47 4.89
CA GLN A 52 -11.32 0.72 4.75
C GLN A 52 -12.32 1.44 3.84
N ALA A 53 -12.53 2.75 4.04
CA ALA A 53 -13.41 3.54 3.20
C ALA A 53 -12.94 3.55 1.74
N PHE A 54 -11.63 3.72 1.49
CA PHE A 54 -11.05 3.64 0.16
C PHE A 54 -11.32 2.29 -0.52
N VAL A 55 -11.10 1.17 0.18
CA VAL A 55 -11.34 -0.18 -0.36
C VAL A 55 -12.81 -0.40 -0.68
N ASP A 56 -13.73 0.09 0.15
CA ASP A 56 -15.18 -0.01 -0.09
C ASP A 56 -15.58 0.72 -1.38
N THR A 57 -15.16 1.98 -1.52
CA THR A 57 -15.37 2.80 -2.72
C THR A 57 -14.76 2.16 -3.98
N VAL A 58 -13.56 1.57 -3.89
CA VAL A 58 -12.96 0.83 -5.02
C VAL A 58 -13.82 -0.39 -5.39
N ARG A 59 -14.34 -1.14 -4.42
CA ARG A 59 -15.20 -2.31 -4.69
C ARG A 59 -16.53 -1.94 -5.33
N LEU A 60 -17.05 -0.75 -5.01
CA LEU A 60 -18.24 -0.19 -5.64
C LEU A 60 -17.99 0.28 -7.09
N GLY A 61 -16.73 0.28 -7.53
CA GLY A 61 -16.34 0.69 -8.87
C GLY A 61 -16.40 2.21 -9.09
N GLU A 62 -16.41 3.01 -8.02
CA GLU A 62 -16.54 4.46 -8.13
C GLU A 62 -15.34 5.11 -8.85
N PHE A 63 -14.20 4.41 -8.90
CA PHE A 63 -12.99 4.82 -9.58
C PHE A 63 -12.74 4.11 -10.92
N ASP A 64 -13.63 3.20 -11.36
CA ASP A 64 -13.46 2.43 -12.60
C ASP A 64 -13.82 3.21 -13.88
N ARG A 65 -14.19 4.50 -13.77
CA ARG A 65 -14.39 5.33 -14.97
C ARG A 65 -13.06 5.61 -15.66
N GLY A 66 -12.78 4.82 -16.70
CA GLY A 66 -11.71 5.00 -17.69
C GLY A 66 -12.19 4.57 -19.07
#